data_AF-A0A7T8K9W7-F1
#
_entry.id   AF-A0A7T8K9W7-F1
#
_cell.length_a   1.000
_cell.length_b   1.000
_cell.length_c   1.000
_cell.angle_alpha   90.00
_cell.angle_beta   90.00
_cell.angle_gamma   90.00
#
_symmetry.space_group_name_H-M   'P 1'
#
loop_
_entity.id
_entity.type
_entity.pdbx_description
1 polymer ?
#
loop_
_entity_poly.entity_id
_entity_poly.type
_entity_poly.pdbx_seq_one_letter_code
_entity_poly.pdbx_strand_id
1 'polypeptide(L)'
;MQIKVDPSCSKDIVLRIANRPYELARLGFGLNYAPEIMKSVVSEVLRSDEKISEATGSYFDVIIVDVEKVAVDDVRALLSSYGLVFNEPVPLENAKVLGLQIRKGNSDLAWCRPEEESFTISEDDLTKRELFSICGKLVGHYAGWQVAGWYEWRQASSKDSAKQKHGGIPQERCLPICYEKSFNASQMPIP
;
A
#
# COMPACT_ATOMS: atom_id res chain seq x y z
N MET A 1 14.38 7.28 5.48
CA MET A 1 14.91 7.62 4.13
C MET A 1 16.14 6.77 3.87
N GLN A 2 16.04 5.73 3.04
CA GLN A 2 17.02 4.64 3.00
C GLN A 2 17.81 4.58 1.69
N ILE A 3 17.14 4.85 0.57
CA ILE A 3 17.73 4.79 -0.77
C ILE A 3 18.60 6.03 -1.02
N LYS A 4 19.85 5.81 -1.43
CA LYS A 4 20.76 6.91 -1.81
C LYS A 4 20.37 7.44 -3.19
N VAL A 5 20.46 8.76 -3.35
CA VAL A 5 20.33 9.39 -4.67
C VAL A 5 21.69 9.31 -5.36
N ASP A 6 21.69 9.02 -6.65
CA ASP A 6 22.92 9.06 -7.44
C ASP A 6 23.50 10.49 -7.42
N PRO A 7 24.81 10.69 -7.18
CA PRO A 7 25.41 12.02 -7.15
C PRO A 7 25.27 12.83 -8.45
N SER A 8 25.01 12.17 -9.58
CA SER A 8 24.69 12.86 -10.83
C SER A 8 23.30 13.52 -10.80
N CYS A 9 22.33 12.95 -10.08
CA CYS A 9 20.98 13.47 -9.93
C CYS A 9 20.81 14.43 -8.72
N SER A 10 21.70 14.36 -7.72
CA SER A 10 21.58 15.20 -6.51
C SER A 10 21.68 16.71 -6.80
N LYS A 11 22.41 17.06 -7.86
CA LYS A 11 22.63 18.44 -8.33
C LYS A 11 21.35 19.10 -8.85
N ASP A 12 20.39 18.30 -9.29
CA ASP A 12 19.10 18.78 -9.78
C ASP A 12 18.09 18.99 -8.62
N ILE A 13 18.40 18.48 -7.43
CA ILE A 13 17.53 18.50 -6.25
C ILE A 13 18.22 19.30 -5.13
N VAL A 14 18.21 20.64 -5.30
CA VAL A 14 18.80 21.58 -4.32
C VAL A 14 17.69 22.25 -3.50
N LEU A 15 17.76 22.10 -2.18
CA LEU A 15 16.91 22.78 -1.22
C LEU A 15 17.63 23.97 -0.62
N ARG A 16 16.94 25.11 -0.45
CA ARG A 16 17.47 26.26 0.30
C ARG A 16 16.86 26.30 1.69
N ILE A 17 17.68 26.11 2.72
CA ILE A 17 17.27 26.19 4.12
C ILE A 17 18.06 27.33 4.76
N ALA A 18 17.36 28.33 5.33
CA ALA A 18 17.96 29.54 5.88
C ALA A 18 18.99 30.19 4.92
N ASN A 19 18.61 30.29 3.64
CA ASN A 19 19.42 30.82 2.53
C ASN A 19 20.72 30.04 2.21
N ARG A 20 20.91 28.84 2.76
CA ARG A 20 22.03 27.95 2.41
C ARG A 20 21.55 26.83 1.49
N PRO A 21 22.28 26.51 0.40
CA PRO A 21 21.94 25.40 -0.48
C PRO A 21 22.34 24.06 0.14
N TYR A 22 21.46 23.06 0.00
CA TYR A 22 21.69 21.68 0.39
C TYR A 22 21.25 20.77 -0.74
N GLU A 23 22.08 19.78 -1.08
CA GLU A 23 21.73 18.73 -2.03
C GLU A 23 21.09 17.55 -1.31
N LEU A 24 20.14 16.91 -1.97
CA LEU A 24 19.48 15.74 -1.44
C LEU A 24 20.35 14.48 -1.65
N ALA A 25 20.87 13.91 -0.56
CA ALA A 25 21.69 12.69 -0.61
C ALA A 25 20.89 11.37 -0.59
N ARG A 26 19.62 11.42 -0.17
CA ARG A 26 18.74 10.24 -0.05
C ARG A 26 17.35 10.56 -0.55
N LEU A 27 16.70 9.57 -1.14
CA LEU A 27 15.39 9.70 -1.77
C LEU A 27 14.39 10.29 -0.78
N GLY A 28 13.90 11.49 -1.12
CA GLY A 28 13.07 12.36 -0.29
C GLY A 28 11.59 12.16 -0.50
N PHE A 29 10.79 12.49 0.52
CA PHE A 29 9.35 12.68 0.36
C PHE A 29 9.08 13.85 -0.59
N GLY A 30 8.04 13.73 -1.42
CA GLY A 30 7.63 14.78 -2.36
C GLY A 30 8.33 14.73 -3.73
N LEU A 31 9.30 13.83 -3.93
CA LEU A 31 9.77 13.50 -5.27
C LEU A 31 8.74 12.60 -5.96
N ASN A 32 8.26 13.04 -7.12
CA ASN A 32 7.26 12.32 -7.92
C ASN A 32 7.69 10.88 -8.29
N TYR A 33 8.98 10.64 -8.48
CA TYR A 33 9.52 9.32 -8.80
C TYR A 33 9.86 8.45 -7.59
N ALA A 34 9.87 9.01 -6.38
CA ALA A 34 10.28 8.25 -5.19
C ALA A 34 9.44 6.99 -4.93
N PRO A 35 8.09 7.03 -5.06
CA PRO A 35 7.27 5.83 -4.85
C PRO A 35 7.57 4.72 -5.87
N GLU A 36 7.82 5.05 -7.13
CA GLU A 36 8.14 4.06 -8.17
C GLU A 36 9.54 3.47 -7.98
N ILE A 37 10.53 4.29 -7.62
CA ILE A 37 11.88 3.79 -7.28
C ILE A 37 11.80 2.84 -6.08
N MET A 38 11.07 3.23 -5.03
CA MET A 38 10.92 2.40 -3.83
C MET A 38 10.21 1.08 -4.13
N LYS A 39 9.13 1.13 -4.90
CA LYS A 39 8.41 -0.06 -5.37
C LYS A 39 9.31 -0.99 -6.16
N SER A 40 10.14 -0.47 -7.06
CA SER A 40 11.07 -1.26 -7.86
C SER A 40 12.11 -1.97 -6.98
N VAL A 41 12.73 -1.23 -6.05
CA VAL A 41 13.74 -1.78 -5.13
C VAL A 41 13.12 -2.87 -4.24
N VAL A 42 11.98 -2.60 -3.63
CA VAL A 42 11.30 -3.56 -2.74
C VAL A 42 10.84 -4.79 -3.52
N SER A 43 10.27 -4.61 -4.72
CA SER A 43 9.82 -5.74 -5.54
C SER A 43 10.97 -6.65 -5.94
N GLU A 44 12.14 -6.08 -6.25
CA GLU A 44 13.33 -6.87 -6.62
C GLU A 44 13.86 -7.67 -5.43
N VAL A 45 13.94 -7.04 -4.25
CA VAL A 45 14.34 -7.75 -3.03
C VAL A 45 13.38 -8.90 -2.71
N LEU A 46 12.07 -8.67 -2.77
CA LEU A 46 11.07 -9.72 -2.51
C LEU A 46 11.12 -10.84 -3.56
N ARG A 47 11.47 -10.54 -4.82
CA ARG A 47 11.64 -11.54 -5.89
C ARG A 47 12.89 -12.40 -5.76
N SER A 48 13.86 -11.97 -4.96
CA SER A 48 15.10 -12.74 -4.78
C SER A 48 14.89 -14.05 -4.04
N ASP A 49 13.75 -14.22 -3.35
CA ASP A 49 13.32 -15.48 -2.73
C ASP A 49 11.94 -15.87 -3.27
N GLU A 50 11.85 -17.04 -3.90
CA GLU A 50 10.63 -17.51 -4.56
C GLU A 50 9.46 -17.69 -3.58
N LYS A 51 9.72 -18.22 -2.38
CA LYS A 51 8.68 -18.44 -1.36
C LYS A 51 8.14 -17.11 -0.84
N ILE A 52 9.04 -16.16 -0.58
CA ILE A 52 8.66 -14.81 -0.14
C ILE A 52 7.95 -14.06 -1.27
N SER A 53 8.39 -14.20 -2.52
CA SER A 53 7.76 -13.55 -3.67
C SER A 53 6.30 -13.98 -3.85
N GLU A 54 6.00 -15.28 -3.66
CA GLU A 54 4.65 -15.82 -3.74
C GLU A 54 3.75 -15.44 -2.55
N ALA A 55 4.35 -15.27 -1.37
CA ALA A 55 3.65 -14.98 -0.13
C ALA A 55 3.50 -13.49 0.17
N THR A 56 4.28 -12.63 -0.47
CA THR A 56 4.28 -11.20 -0.19
C THR A 56 3.70 -10.42 -1.36
N GLY A 57 3.36 -9.17 -1.10
CA GLY A 57 3.15 -8.18 -2.14
C GLY A 57 3.42 -6.76 -1.73
N SER A 58 3.97 -5.97 -2.66
CA SER A 58 4.31 -4.57 -2.41
C SER A 58 3.47 -3.60 -3.24
N TYR A 59 2.91 -2.60 -2.57
CA TYR A 59 2.27 -1.45 -3.20
C TYR A 59 2.93 -0.17 -2.67
N PHE A 60 3.67 0.52 -3.54
CA PHE A 60 4.58 1.62 -3.18
C PHE A 60 5.56 1.24 -2.05
N ASP A 61 5.40 1.85 -0.87
CA ASP A 61 6.20 1.66 0.33
C ASP A 61 5.59 0.67 1.32
N VAL A 62 4.44 0.06 0.99
CA VAL A 62 3.73 -0.91 1.83
C VAL A 62 3.98 -2.33 1.33
N ILE A 63 4.29 -3.23 2.26
CA ILE A 63 4.42 -4.67 2.01
C ILE A 63 3.29 -5.37 2.77
N ILE A 64 2.54 -6.20 2.05
CA ILE A 64 1.54 -7.13 2.58
C ILE A 64 2.18 -8.52 2.59
N VAL A 65 1.97 -9.26 3.67
CA VAL A 65 2.52 -10.60 3.86
C VAL A 65 1.38 -11.58 4.14
N ASP A 66 1.35 -12.67 3.39
CA ASP A 66 0.50 -13.83 3.65
C ASP A 66 1.17 -14.70 4.71
N VAL A 67 0.72 -14.53 5.96
CA VAL A 67 1.29 -15.21 7.13
C VAL A 67 1.00 -16.71 7.18
N GLU A 68 0.07 -17.21 6.36
CA GLU A 68 -0.17 -18.67 6.23
C GLU A 68 0.94 -19.34 5.41
N LYS A 69 1.60 -18.59 4.52
CA LYS A 69 2.65 -19.10 3.63
C LYS A 69 4.06 -18.81 4.16
N VAL A 70 4.28 -17.65 4.78
CA VAL A 70 5.61 -17.25 5.27
C VAL A 70 5.54 -16.49 6.59
N ALA A 71 6.49 -16.72 7.48
CA ALA A 71 6.59 -15.93 8.69
C ALA A 71 7.05 -14.50 8.36
N VAL A 72 6.50 -13.52 9.07
CA VAL A 72 6.89 -12.10 8.90
C VAL A 72 8.38 -11.90 9.21
N ASP A 73 8.92 -12.70 10.13
CA ASP A 73 10.33 -12.66 10.52
C ASP A 73 11.27 -13.04 9.38
N ASP A 74 10.86 -13.96 8.49
CA ASP A 74 11.65 -14.35 7.32
C ASP A 74 11.71 -13.22 6.29
N VAL A 75 10.58 -12.55 6.06
CA VAL A 75 10.51 -11.35 5.20
C VAL A 75 11.37 -10.24 5.75
N ARG A 76 11.33 -10.03 7.08
CA ARG A 76 12.19 -9.08 7.80
C ARG A 76 13.66 -9.42 7.65
N ALA A 77 14.04 -10.69 7.79
CA ALA A 77 15.42 -11.13 7.66
C ALA A 77 15.93 -10.88 6.24
N LEU A 78 15.12 -11.18 5.22
CA LEU A 78 15.43 -10.89 3.83
C LEU A 78 15.65 -9.38 3.61
N LEU A 79 14.69 -8.53 3.99
CA LEU A 79 14.82 -7.07 3.83
C LEU A 79 16.07 -6.52 4.55
N SER A 80 16.33 -7.02 5.77
CA SER A 80 17.49 -6.62 6.57
C SER A 80 18.81 -7.01 5.91
N SER A 81 18.87 -8.17 5.22
CA SER A 81 20.06 -8.59 4.48
C SER A 81 20.45 -7.63 3.35
N TYR A 82 19.48 -6.91 2.79
CA TYR A 82 19.68 -5.83 1.81
C TYR A 82 19.81 -4.44 2.45
N GLY A 83 19.87 -4.35 3.78
CA GLY A 83 19.98 -3.09 4.51
C GLY A 83 18.69 -2.26 4.54
N LEU A 84 17.54 -2.88 4.28
CA LEU A 84 16.23 -2.24 4.37
C LEU A 84 15.66 -2.42 5.78
N VAL A 85 15.38 -1.30 6.43
CA VAL A 85 14.69 -1.19 7.72
C VAL A 85 13.18 -1.02 7.45
N PHE A 86 12.36 -1.67 8.26
CA PHE A 86 10.90 -1.63 8.19
C PHE A 86 10.34 -1.29 9.58
N ASN A 87 9.12 -0.75 9.60
CA ASN A 87 8.39 -0.49 10.85
C ASN A 87 7.78 -1.78 11.38
N GLU A 88 7.35 -1.77 12.65
CA GLU A 88 6.68 -2.94 13.23
C GLU A 88 5.48 -3.38 12.36
N PRO A 89 5.40 -4.68 11.99
CA PRO A 89 4.28 -5.20 11.24
C PRO A 89 2.97 -4.97 12.00
N VAL A 90 1.96 -4.51 11.28
CA VAL A 90 0.61 -4.35 11.83
C VAL A 90 -0.32 -5.41 11.24
N PRO A 91 -1.23 -5.98 12.06
CA PRO A 91 -2.31 -6.81 11.54
C PRO A 91 -3.10 -6.06 10.46
N LEU A 92 -3.54 -6.77 9.43
CA LEU A 92 -4.21 -6.16 8.28
C LEU A 92 -5.48 -5.39 8.70
N GLU A 93 -6.21 -5.87 9.70
CA GLU A 93 -7.39 -5.21 10.29
C GLU A 93 -7.11 -3.84 10.95
N ASN A 94 -5.84 -3.52 11.21
CA ASN A 94 -5.40 -2.25 11.78
C ASN A 94 -4.54 -1.45 10.78
N ALA A 95 -4.38 -1.95 9.55
CA ALA A 95 -3.53 -1.32 8.56
C ALA A 95 -4.16 -0.02 8.03
N LYS A 96 -3.31 1.00 7.87
CA LYS A 96 -3.64 2.25 7.18
C LYS A 96 -2.76 2.36 5.93
N VAL A 97 -3.37 2.43 4.75
CA VAL A 97 -2.67 2.52 3.46
C VAL A 97 -3.24 3.69 2.67
N LEU A 98 -2.38 4.61 2.23
CA LEU A 98 -2.75 5.82 1.48
C LEU A 98 -3.91 6.64 2.09
N GLY A 99 -3.96 6.73 3.42
CA GLY A 99 -5.01 7.49 4.12
C GLY A 99 -6.36 6.77 4.22
N LEU A 100 -6.42 5.48 3.85
CA LEU A 100 -7.53 4.58 4.10
C LEU A 100 -7.17 3.60 5.21
N GLN A 101 -8.17 3.12 5.92
CA GLN A 101 -8.04 2.12 6.96
C GLN A 101 -8.81 0.87 6.54
N ILE A 102 -8.23 -0.30 6.80
CA ILE A 102 -8.97 -1.55 6.71
C ILE A 102 -9.71 -1.73 8.03
N ARG A 103 -11.00 -2.06 8.00
CA ARG A 103 -11.77 -2.43 9.18
C ARG A 103 -12.34 -3.83 9.02
N LYS A 104 -12.33 -4.61 10.09
CA LYS A 104 -13.00 -5.90 10.16
C LYS A 104 -14.51 -5.69 10.40
N GLY A 105 -15.32 -6.03 9.40
CA GLY A 105 -16.76 -6.19 9.53
C GLY A 105 -17.15 -7.62 9.95
N ASN A 106 -18.45 -7.90 10.04
CA ASN A 106 -18.97 -9.14 10.61
C ASN A 106 -18.51 -10.44 9.92
N SER A 107 -18.24 -10.40 8.62
CA SER A 107 -17.72 -11.54 7.86
C SER A 107 -16.40 -11.24 7.16
N ASP A 108 -15.93 -9.98 7.24
CA ASP A 108 -15.42 -9.38 6.02
C ASP A 108 -14.54 -8.12 6.27
N LEU A 109 -13.30 -8.05 5.74
CA LEU A 109 -12.40 -6.87 5.77
C LEU A 109 -12.70 -5.79 4.72
N ALA A 110 -13.20 -4.62 5.12
CA ALA A 110 -13.52 -3.53 4.19
C ALA A 110 -12.54 -2.35 4.28
N TRP A 111 -12.22 -1.76 3.14
CA TRP A 111 -11.56 -0.46 3.08
C TRP A 111 -12.53 0.64 3.47
N CYS A 112 -12.13 1.47 4.42
CA CYS A 112 -12.94 2.56 4.92
C CYS A 112 -12.08 3.81 5.08
N ARG A 113 -12.74 4.97 5.10
CA ARG A 113 -12.11 6.18 5.60
C ARG A 113 -11.80 5.97 7.09
N PRO A 114 -10.62 6.37 7.57
CA PRO A 114 -10.36 6.43 9.01
C PRO A 114 -11.47 7.26 9.66
N GLU A 115 -11.99 6.78 10.77
CA GLU A 115 -12.91 7.57 11.59
C GLU A 115 -12.08 8.63 12.28
N GLU A 116 -12.05 9.86 11.75
CA GLU A 116 -11.50 10.98 12.52
C GLU A 116 -12.03 12.33 12.02
N GLU A 117 -12.57 13.05 13.01
CA GLU A 117 -13.01 14.44 13.13
C GLU A 117 -13.75 15.05 11.94
N SER A 118 -14.99 15.47 12.19
CA SER A 118 -15.67 16.48 11.39
C SER A 118 -14.68 17.58 11.04
N PHE A 119 -14.43 17.79 9.75
CA PHE A 119 -13.55 18.88 9.32
C PHE A 119 -14.24 20.20 9.67
N THR A 120 -13.84 20.82 10.76
CA THR A 120 -14.24 22.20 11.05
C THR A 120 -13.43 23.09 10.12
N ILE A 121 -14.07 23.53 9.05
CA ILE A 121 -13.52 24.54 8.15
C ILE A 121 -13.67 25.88 8.87
N SER A 122 -12.55 26.46 9.32
CA SER A 122 -12.55 27.87 9.72
C SER A 122 -12.78 28.71 8.46
N GLU A 123 -13.78 29.59 8.48
CA GLU A 123 -14.14 30.42 7.33
C GLU A 123 -13.09 31.49 7.01
N ASP A 124 -12.19 31.80 7.94
CA ASP A 124 -11.39 33.02 7.89
C ASP A 124 -9.92 32.83 7.47
N ASP A 125 -9.27 31.69 7.72
CA ASP A 125 -7.82 31.54 7.50
C ASP A 125 -7.38 30.15 7.04
N LEU A 126 -7.83 29.73 5.86
CA LEU A 126 -7.45 28.42 5.30
C LEU A 126 -6.13 28.53 4.53
N THR A 127 -5.06 27.93 5.05
CA THR A 127 -3.78 27.88 4.35
C THR A 127 -3.88 26.97 3.11
N LYS A 128 -3.05 27.24 2.10
CA LYS A 128 -2.92 26.35 0.93
C LYS A 128 -2.68 24.90 1.35
N ARG A 129 -1.86 24.66 2.37
CA ARG A 129 -1.57 23.32 2.90
C ARG A 129 -2.82 22.65 3.46
N GLU A 130 -3.65 23.37 4.22
CA GLU A 130 -4.91 22.85 4.74
C GLU A 130 -5.89 22.54 3.63
N LEU A 131 -5.99 23.40 2.61
CA LEU A 131 -6.85 23.16 1.46
C LEU A 131 -6.45 21.87 0.73
N PHE A 132 -5.15 21.69 0.43
CA PHE A 132 -4.66 20.45 -0.19
C PHE A 132 -4.87 19.22 0.71
N SER A 133 -4.76 19.37 2.02
CA SER A 133 -5.06 18.30 2.98
C SER A 133 -6.53 17.91 2.92
N ILE A 134 -7.44 18.89 2.94
CA ILE A 134 -8.90 18.65 2.81
C ILE A 134 -9.22 18.00 1.47
N CYS A 135 -8.71 18.52 0.36
CA CYS A 135 -8.88 17.92 -0.95
C CYS A 135 -8.38 16.48 -0.98
N GLY A 136 -7.17 16.22 -0.46
CA GLY A 136 -6.59 14.88 -0.37
C GLY A 136 -7.44 13.92 0.45
N LYS A 137 -7.98 14.37 1.60
CA LYS A 137 -8.93 13.60 2.39
C LYS A 137 -10.21 13.33 1.59
N LEU A 138 -10.79 14.32 0.93
CA LEU A 138 -12.02 14.14 0.14
C LEU A 138 -11.82 13.12 -0.99
N VAL A 139 -10.73 13.22 -1.76
CA VAL A 139 -10.47 12.37 -2.93
C VAL A 139 -9.75 11.05 -2.62
N GLY A 140 -9.26 10.85 -1.38
CA GLY A 140 -8.48 9.66 -1.00
C GLY A 140 -9.17 8.31 -1.27
N HIS A 141 -10.51 8.29 -1.34
CA HIS A 141 -11.28 7.11 -1.68
C HIS A 141 -11.04 6.62 -3.13
N TYR A 142 -10.70 7.51 -4.07
CA TYR A 142 -10.36 7.13 -5.44
C TYR A 142 -9.02 6.38 -5.52
N ALA A 143 -8.05 6.76 -4.67
CA ALA A 143 -6.79 6.02 -4.55
C ALA A 143 -7.01 4.63 -3.93
N GLY A 144 -7.97 4.51 -3.02
CA GLY A 144 -8.43 3.23 -2.47
C GLY A 144 -8.88 2.22 -3.50
N TRP A 145 -9.51 2.68 -4.58
CA TRP A 145 -9.93 1.80 -5.66
C TRP A 145 -8.74 1.15 -6.37
N GLN A 146 -7.63 1.87 -6.51
CA GLN A 146 -6.39 1.32 -7.08
C GLN A 146 -5.69 0.34 -6.14
N VAL A 147 -5.71 0.60 -4.83
CA VAL A 147 -5.15 -0.30 -3.80
C VAL A 147 -5.97 -1.59 -3.69
N ALA A 148 -7.31 -1.46 -3.67
CA ALA A 148 -8.24 -2.59 -3.65
C ALA A 148 -8.09 -3.45 -4.91
N GLY A 149 -8.12 -2.84 -6.10
CA GLY A 149 -7.93 -3.55 -7.37
C GLY A 149 -6.56 -4.24 -7.48
N TRP A 150 -5.49 -3.65 -6.94
CA TRP A 150 -4.17 -4.29 -6.89
C TRP A 150 -4.15 -5.54 -5.99
N TYR A 151 -4.81 -5.47 -4.83
CA TYR A 151 -4.92 -6.62 -3.92
C TYR A 151 -5.76 -7.75 -4.52
N GLU A 152 -6.89 -7.40 -5.13
CA GLU A 152 -7.77 -8.33 -5.87
C GLU A 152 -7.01 -9.02 -7.01
N TRP A 153 -6.32 -8.24 -7.84
CA TRP A 153 -5.51 -8.76 -8.94
C TRP A 153 -4.44 -9.73 -8.44
N ARG A 154 -3.77 -9.43 -7.32
CA ARG A 154 -2.74 -10.31 -6.76
C ARG A 154 -3.32 -11.63 -6.27
N GLN A 155 -4.48 -11.60 -5.65
CA GLN A 155 -5.13 -12.81 -5.15
C GLN A 155 -5.77 -13.66 -6.25
N ALA A 156 -6.31 -13.03 -7.29
CA ALA A 156 -6.70 -13.72 -8.51
C ALA A 156 -5.47 -14.37 -9.18
N SER A 157 -4.35 -13.63 -9.30
CA SER A 157 -3.10 -14.13 -9.89
C SER A 157 -2.48 -15.28 -9.09
N SER A 158 -2.61 -15.29 -7.75
CA SER A 158 -2.20 -16.42 -6.90
C SER A 158 -3.11 -17.64 -7.04
N LYS A 159 -4.35 -17.49 -7.54
CA LYS A 159 -5.29 -18.59 -7.81
C LYS A 159 -5.20 -19.07 -9.26
N ASP A 160 -4.74 -18.21 -10.18
CA ASP A 160 -4.69 -18.46 -11.64
C ASP A 160 -3.44 -19.20 -12.14
N SER A 161 -2.57 -19.71 -11.25
CA SER A 161 -1.70 -20.84 -11.61
C SER A 161 -2.49 -22.10 -12.04
N ALA A 162 -3.83 -22.07 -11.91
CA ALA A 162 -4.76 -22.99 -12.54
C ALA A 162 -5.76 -22.25 -13.46
N LYS A 163 -5.38 -22.07 -14.73
CA LYS A 163 -6.20 -21.77 -15.94
C LYS A 163 -6.15 -20.32 -16.46
N GLN A 164 -5.14 -20.10 -17.30
CA GLN A 164 -5.16 -19.06 -18.33
C GLN A 164 -6.22 -19.38 -19.41
N LYS A 165 -7.29 -18.56 -19.55
CA LYS A 165 -8.03 -18.35 -20.82
C LYS A 165 -8.68 -16.96 -20.89
N HIS A 166 -8.64 -16.41 -22.10
CA HIS A 166 -9.10 -15.10 -22.58
C HIS A 166 -10.46 -14.58 -22.09
N GLY A 167 -10.60 -13.25 -22.03
CA GLY A 167 -11.88 -12.57 -22.29
C GLY A 167 -12.05 -11.23 -21.59
N GLY A 168 -12.51 -10.20 -22.31
CA GLY A 168 -12.59 -8.81 -21.86
C GLY A 168 -13.45 -8.55 -20.62
N ILE A 169 -13.17 -7.41 -19.97
CA ILE A 169 -13.82 -6.90 -18.77
C ILE A 169 -15.21 -6.34 -19.12
N PRO A 170 -16.32 -6.87 -18.59
CA PRO A 170 -17.58 -6.16 -18.58
C PRO A 170 -17.62 -5.22 -17.37
N GLN A 171 -17.81 -3.93 -17.64
CA GLN A 171 -18.33 -2.98 -16.67
C GLN A 171 -19.73 -3.46 -16.22
N GLU A 172 -20.12 -3.15 -14.98
CA GLU A 172 -21.40 -3.49 -14.33
C GLU A 172 -21.48 -4.82 -13.58
N ARG A 173 -21.02 -4.83 -12.32
CA ARG A 173 -21.80 -5.21 -11.11
C ARG A 173 -20.91 -5.45 -9.87
N CYS A 174 -21.35 -4.83 -8.77
CA CYS A 174 -21.30 -5.28 -7.37
C CYS A 174 -19.97 -5.30 -6.56
N LEU A 175 -20.04 -4.56 -5.43
CA LEU A 175 -19.34 -4.74 -4.14
C LEU A 175 -19.62 -6.15 -3.54
N PRO A 176 -18.97 -6.65 -2.46
CA PRO A 176 -17.89 -6.14 -1.59
C PRO A 176 -16.65 -7.10 -1.60
N ILE A 177 -15.51 -6.72 -1.01
CA ILE A 177 -14.34 -7.63 -0.96
C ILE A 177 -13.64 -7.57 0.37
N CYS A 178 -13.46 -8.77 0.91
CA CYS A 178 -13.12 -9.06 2.27
C CYS A 178 -12.49 -10.46 2.38
N TYR A 179 -11.60 -10.65 3.36
CA TYR A 179 -10.91 -11.91 3.62
C TYR A 179 -10.94 -12.31 5.09
N GLU A 180 -11.60 -13.44 5.38
CA GLU A 180 -11.20 -14.49 6.33
C GLU A 180 -11.91 -15.77 5.86
N LYS A 181 -11.19 -16.86 5.56
CA LYS A 181 -11.82 -18.18 5.34
C LYS A 181 -11.50 -19.05 6.54
N SER A 182 -12.45 -19.19 7.47
CA SER A 182 -12.63 -20.42 8.22
C SER A 182 -13.84 -21.15 7.64
N PHE A 183 -13.57 -22.27 6.97
CA PHE A 183 -14.60 -23.10 6.33
C PHE A 183 -15.22 -24.01 7.40
N ASN A 184 -16.52 -23.87 7.68
CA ASN A 184 -17.29 -24.89 8.40
C ASN A 184 -18.48 -25.33 7.53
N ALA A 185 -18.36 -26.53 6.97
CA ALA A 185 -19.31 -27.09 6.01
C ALA A 185 -20.53 -27.69 6.70
N SER A 186 -21.42 -26.84 7.21
CA SER A 186 -22.78 -27.27 7.53
C SER A 186 -23.64 -26.05 7.79
N GLN A 187 -24.52 -25.71 6.83
CA GLN A 187 -25.82 -25.05 6.97
C GLN A 187 -26.08 -24.12 5.77
N MET A 188 -26.69 -24.69 4.73
CA MET A 188 -27.60 -23.95 3.85
C MET A 188 -29.02 -24.28 4.29
N PRO A 189 -29.93 -23.29 4.36
CA PRO A 189 -31.31 -23.50 3.99
C PRO A 189 -31.58 -22.82 2.65
N ILE A 190 -32.08 -23.63 1.71
CA ILE A 190 -32.91 -23.25 0.57
C ILE A 190 -34.33 -23.02 1.12
N PRO A 191 -35.24 -22.24 0.51
CA PRO A 191 -35.11 -21.13 -0.43
C PRO A 191 -35.45 -19.75 0.17
#